data_AF-A0AAU5D0E2-F1
#
_entry.id   AF-A0AAU5D0E2-F1
#
_cell.length_a   1.000
_cell.length_b   1.000
_cell.length_c   1.000
_cell.angle_alpha   90.00
_cell.angle_beta   90.00
_cell.angle_gamma   90.00
#
_symmetry.space_group_name_H-M   'P 1'
#
loop_
_entity.id
_entity.type
_entity.pdbx_description
1 polymer ?
#
loop_
_entity_poly.entity_id
_entity_poly.type
_entity_poly.pdbx_seq_one_letter_code
_entity_poly.pdbx_strand_id
1 'polypeptide(L)'
;MKGIAAAIGVLCLSPALLAGTAVLAAAASHSSSPGTSCVTDSVDTDAVRRQVAAVLGGSGAQNVHVEGLDLPAEQIPHARTIVATGITLEVPERGQIVALATAIQESRLRNLSYGDRDSLGLFQQRPSQGWGTPAQVRDPVYASTKFYQGLLKVPGWQQMTVTQAAQAVQLSGFPDAYAQWEPLARALQQAIVPTLKGSGPPTEGHTPGIPTTDPCAPGEDGSGSGPIPEGAVPKGYSIPVDADPRAKTAITWAMNQLGTLYQWGGSCLAPHGPDPMGRCDCSSLTQQAYKKAGITLTRTTYTQVKEGNAVPLNQLRPGDLVFSRGTPAVPEHVGIYAGHGYVIEAPRTTKPVRFSTLADYAAHSARRLP
;
A
#
# COMPACT_ATOMS: atom_id res chain seq x y z
N MET A 1 -35.54 48.43 47.19
CA MET A 1 -34.62 47.71 48.10
C MET A 1 -33.26 47.60 47.39
N LYS A 2 -32.22 48.22 47.99
CA LYS A 2 -30.76 47.99 47.85
C LYS A 2 -30.23 47.68 46.43
N GLY A 3 -29.41 48.48 45.74
CA GLY A 3 -28.47 49.52 46.16
C GLY A 3 -27.02 49.08 45.88
N ILE A 4 -26.36 49.85 45.00
CA ILE A 4 -24.91 50.15 44.92
C ILE A 4 -24.04 49.32 43.94
N ALA A 5 -23.51 50.07 42.96
CA ALA A 5 -22.34 49.80 42.13
C ALA A 5 -21.06 50.38 42.78
N ALA A 6 -19.90 49.77 42.54
CA ALA A 6 -18.53 50.31 42.66
C ALA A 6 -17.53 49.15 42.44
N ALA A 7 -16.28 49.30 42.01
CA ALA A 7 -15.52 50.38 41.40
C ALA A 7 -14.17 49.77 40.94
N ILE A 8 -13.50 50.55 40.09
CA ILE A 8 -12.14 50.47 39.56
C ILE A 8 -11.07 50.27 40.64
N GLY A 9 -9.99 49.56 40.29
CA GLY A 9 -8.76 49.49 41.10
C GLY A 9 -7.54 49.01 40.31
N VAL A 10 -6.92 49.92 39.55
CA VAL A 10 -5.54 49.79 39.06
C VAL A 10 -4.60 50.04 40.25
N LEU A 11 -3.61 49.16 40.46
CA LEU A 11 -2.48 49.47 41.33
C LEU A 11 -1.18 48.99 40.65
N CYS A 12 -0.46 49.96 40.09
CA CYS A 12 0.97 49.89 39.86
C CYS A 12 1.69 49.80 41.20
N LEU A 13 2.80 49.04 41.28
CA LEU A 13 3.99 49.42 42.06
C LEU A 13 5.13 48.43 41.79
N SER A 14 6.17 48.92 41.11
CA SER A 14 7.52 48.38 41.09
C SER A 14 8.21 48.58 42.46
N PRO A 15 9.28 47.83 42.74
CA PRO A 15 10.57 48.48 43.02
C PRO A 15 11.71 47.76 42.26
N ALA A 16 12.50 48.47 41.46
CA ALA A 16 13.70 49.23 41.84
C ALA A 16 14.97 48.36 41.93
N LEU A 17 15.91 48.71 41.05
CA LEU A 17 17.29 48.26 40.90
C LEU A 17 18.10 48.27 42.21
N LEU A 18 19.04 47.33 42.31
CA LEU A 18 20.33 47.56 42.94
C LEU A 18 21.45 47.00 42.05
N ALA A 19 22.35 47.90 41.70
CA ALA A 19 23.53 47.69 40.88
C ALA A 19 24.62 46.94 41.64
N GLY A 20 25.40 46.14 40.91
CA GLY A 20 26.67 45.55 41.36
C GLY A 20 27.57 45.31 40.15
N THR A 21 28.63 46.10 40.05
CA THR A 21 29.58 46.19 38.94
C THR A 21 30.65 45.08 38.93
N ALA A 22 30.92 44.57 37.72
CA ALA A 22 32.20 44.23 37.09
C ALA A 22 33.32 43.50 37.88
N VAL A 23 33.71 42.33 37.38
CA VAL A 23 35.14 41.96 37.19
C VAL A 23 35.30 41.30 35.82
N LEU A 24 36.12 41.92 34.98
CA LEU A 24 36.63 41.42 33.72
C LEU A 24 37.88 40.59 34.02
N ALA A 25 37.92 39.32 33.61
CA ALA A 25 39.15 38.53 33.57
C ALA A 25 39.22 37.81 32.21
N ALA A 26 40.02 38.37 31.31
CA ALA A 26 40.43 37.73 30.08
C ALA A 26 41.52 36.70 30.39
N ALA A 27 41.28 35.44 30.07
CA ALA A 27 42.32 34.43 29.93
C ALA A 27 42.11 33.75 28.58
N ALA A 28 43.02 34.06 27.64
CA ALA A 28 43.11 33.38 26.37
C ALA A 28 43.72 31.99 26.60
N SER A 29 42.90 30.96 26.48
CA SER A 29 43.32 29.56 26.46
C SER A 29 42.98 28.99 25.08
N HIS A 30 44.01 28.76 24.27
CA HIS A 30 43.87 28.01 23.01
C HIS A 30 43.61 26.54 23.36
N SER A 31 42.32 26.19 23.41
CA SER A 31 41.89 24.79 23.49
C SER A 31 41.32 24.41 22.14
N SER A 32 42.12 23.65 21.38
CA SER A 32 41.71 22.93 20.18
C SER A 32 40.43 22.15 20.45
N SER A 33 39.32 22.60 19.86
CA SER A 33 38.04 21.90 19.91
C SER A 33 38.17 20.58 19.14
N PRO A 34 37.75 19.44 19.71
CA PRO A 34 37.50 18.26 18.91
C PRO A 34 36.37 18.61 17.95
N GLY A 35 36.54 18.27 16.67
CA GLY A 35 35.52 18.47 15.64
C GLY A 35 34.19 17.97 16.14
N THR A 36 33.28 18.91 16.44
CA THR A 36 31.88 18.61 16.70
C THR A 36 31.32 18.16 15.36
N SER A 37 31.38 16.86 15.12
CA SER A 37 30.61 16.21 14.08
C SER A 37 29.15 16.44 14.43
N CYS A 38 28.52 17.39 13.74
CA CYS A 38 27.08 17.52 13.70
C CYS A 38 26.55 16.31 12.93
N VAL A 39 26.46 15.18 13.63
CA VAL A 39 25.68 14.04 13.15
C VAL A 39 24.23 14.47 13.27
N THR A 40 23.67 14.98 12.18
CA THR A 40 22.23 14.84 11.98
C THR A 40 21.94 13.35 12.03
N ASP A 41 20.89 12.93 12.73
CA ASP A 41 20.29 11.58 12.60
C ASP A 41 19.76 11.41 11.17
N SER A 42 20.66 11.34 10.19
CA SER A 42 20.36 11.26 8.79
C SER A 42 20.12 9.80 8.47
N VAL A 43 18.85 9.45 8.26
CA VAL A 43 18.47 8.16 7.67
C VAL A 43 19.28 7.94 6.39
N ASP A 44 20.06 6.86 6.34
CA ASP A 44 20.80 6.46 5.15
C ASP A 44 19.79 6.05 4.06
N THR A 45 19.47 7.01 3.20
CA THR A 45 18.45 6.85 2.15
C THR A 45 18.86 5.80 1.11
N ASP A 46 20.16 5.60 0.88
CA ASP A 46 20.64 4.57 -0.04
C ASP A 46 20.54 3.17 0.58
N ALA A 47 20.78 3.04 1.89
CA ALA A 47 20.50 1.81 2.61
C ALA A 47 19.00 1.48 2.59
N VAL A 48 18.13 2.45 2.90
CA VAL A 48 16.67 2.28 2.84
C VAL A 48 16.24 1.84 1.44
N ARG A 49 16.81 2.42 0.37
CA ARG A 49 16.50 2.02 -1.00
C ARG A 49 16.86 0.55 -1.28
N ARG A 50 18.05 0.10 -0.87
CA ARG A 50 18.48 -1.31 -1.02
C ARG A 50 17.58 -2.26 -0.22
N GLN A 51 17.24 -1.88 1.00
CA GLN A 51 16.41 -2.67 1.90
C GLN A 51 14.96 -2.79 1.39
N VAL A 52 14.38 -1.69 0.90
CA VAL A 52 13.06 -1.67 0.24
C VAL A 52 13.08 -2.54 -1.01
N ALA A 53 14.10 -2.43 -1.85
CA ALA A 53 14.23 -3.28 -3.02
C ALA A 53 14.35 -4.78 -2.66
N ALA A 54 15.08 -5.12 -1.60
CA ALA A 54 15.20 -6.49 -1.11
C ALA A 54 13.86 -7.07 -0.62
N VAL A 55 13.09 -6.27 0.14
CA VAL A 55 11.78 -6.69 0.64
C VAL A 55 10.76 -6.84 -0.50
N LEU A 56 10.69 -5.87 -1.41
CA LEU A 56 9.75 -5.91 -2.54
C LEU A 56 10.17 -6.91 -3.64
N GLY A 57 11.48 -7.17 -3.79
CA GLY A 57 12.05 -8.14 -4.74
C GLY A 57 12.14 -9.57 -4.20
N GLY A 58 11.81 -9.78 -2.93
CA GLY A 58 11.68 -11.09 -2.30
C GLY A 58 12.97 -11.83 -1.94
N SER A 59 14.14 -11.24 -2.18
CA SER A 59 15.43 -11.79 -1.76
C SER A 59 15.77 -11.30 -0.34
N GLY A 60 15.70 -12.18 0.65
CA GLY A 60 16.24 -11.91 2.00
C GLY A 60 15.35 -11.14 2.97
N ALA A 61 14.05 -10.99 2.70
CA ALA A 61 13.11 -10.18 3.52
C ALA A 61 13.09 -10.50 5.03
N GLN A 62 13.45 -11.73 5.43
CA GLN A 62 13.48 -12.17 6.83
C GLN A 62 14.61 -11.52 7.66
N ASN A 63 15.67 -11.03 7.01
CA ASN A 63 16.85 -10.44 7.68
C ASN A 63 17.08 -8.97 7.32
N VAL A 64 16.11 -8.31 6.68
CA VAL A 64 16.23 -6.89 6.34
C VAL A 64 15.91 -6.07 7.59
N HIS A 65 16.89 -5.31 8.05
CA HIS A 65 16.69 -4.29 9.06
C HIS A 65 16.50 -2.94 8.38
N VAL A 66 15.47 -2.19 8.76
CA VAL A 66 15.30 -0.78 8.38
C VAL A 66 15.09 -0.01 9.66
N GLU A 67 15.92 1.00 9.91
CA GLU A 67 15.81 1.78 11.14
C GLU A 67 14.42 2.42 11.26
N GLY A 68 13.79 2.25 12.42
CA GLY A 68 12.41 2.69 12.68
C GLY A 68 11.32 1.68 12.27
N LEU A 69 11.66 0.59 11.59
CA LEU A 69 10.76 -0.51 11.19
C LEU A 69 11.27 -1.86 11.72
N ASP A 70 10.51 -2.47 12.61
CA ASP A 70 10.87 -3.72 13.29
C ASP A 70 10.37 -4.99 12.57
N LEU A 71 9.42 -4.87 11.63
CA LEU A 71 8.96 -5.93 10.73
C LEU A 71 8.91 -5.44 9.27
N PRO A 72 10.06 -5.11 8.63
CA PRO A 72 10.06 -4.49 7.30
C PRO A 72 9.33 -5.30 6.23
N ALA A 73 9.34 -6.64 6.32
CA ALA A 73 8.62 -7.52 5.40
C ALA A 73 7.08 -7.31 5.42
N GLU A 74 6.51 -6.89 6.54
CA GLU A 74 5.09 -6.53 6.67
C GLU A 74 4.86 -5.04 6.39
N GLN A 75 5.76 -4.17 6.88
CA GLN A 75 5.58 -2.72 6.91
C GLN A 75 5.83 -2.03 5.56
N ILE A 76 6.84 -2.47 4.80
CA ILE A 76 7.18 -1.87 3.50
C ILE A 76 6.06 -2.03 2.46
N PRO A 77 5.37 -3.18 2.33
CA PRO A 77 4.18 -3.31 1.48
C PRO A 77 3.04 -2.33 1.85
N HIS A 78 2.88 -2.02 3.13
CA HIS A 78 1.92 -1.00 3.59
C HIS A 78 2.36 0.42 3.21
N ALA A 79 3.64 0.76 3.38
CA ALA A 79 4.19 2.01 2.87
C ALA A 79 4.01 2.14 1.34
N ARG A 80 4.27 1.05 0.59
CA ARG A 80 4.05 1.00 -0.85
C ARG A 80 2.59 1.28 -1.21
N THR A 81 1.65 0.75 -0.43
CA THR A 81 0.23 0.98 -0.63
C THR A 81 -0.15 2.46 -0.40
N ILE A 82 0.39 3.10 0.64
CA ILE A 82 0.18 4.53 0.92
C ILE A 82 0.70 5.40 -0.24
N VAL A 83 1.91 5.14 -0.72
CA VAL A 83 2.54 5.90 -1.82
C VAL A 83 1.79 5.70 -3.13
N ALA A 84 1.48 4.45 -3.49
CA ALA A 84 0.75 4.13 -4.72
C ALA A 84 -0.65 4.74 -4.74
N THR A 85 -1.34 4.77 -3.59
CA THR A 85 -2.63 5.45 -3.45
C THR A 85 -2.48 6.97 -3.65
N GLY A 86 -1.44 7.58 -3.08
CA GLY A 86 -1.17 9.01 -3.27
C GLY A 86 -0.89 9.38 -4.73
N ILE A 87 -0.06 8.60 -5.43
CA ILE A 87 0.20 8.78 -6.87
C ILE A 87 -1.10 8.70 -7.67
N THR A 88 -1.96 7.73 -7.33
CA THR A 88 -3.22 7.49 -8.02
C THR A 88 -4.22 8.63 -7.83
N LEU A 89 -4.20 9.28 -6.67
CA LEU A 89 -5.01 10.46 -6.36
C LEU A 89 -4.34 11.78 -6.78
N GLU A 90 -3.24 11.71 -7.54
CA GLU A 90 -2.43 12.86 -7.98
C GLU A 90 -1.95 13.73 -6.81
N VAL A 91 -1.79 13.13 -5.62
CA VAL A 91 -1.27 13.82 -4.44
C VAL A 91 0.23 14.03 -4.63
N PRO A 92 0.72 15.29 -4.50
CA PRO A 92 2.15 15.59 -4.62
C PRO A 92 3.01 14.76 -3.65
N GLU A 93 4.28 14.58 -3.98
CA GLU A 93 5.26 13.87 -3.14
C GLU A 93 5.20 14.29 -1.66
N ARG A 94 5.07 15.59 -1.38
CA ARG A 94 4.94 16.11 -0.01
C ARG A 94 3.76 15.48 0.74
N GLY A 95 2.62 15.30 0.09
CA GLY A 95 1.45 14.67 0.72
C GLY A 95 1.67 13.19 0.99
N GLN A 96 2.39 12.50 0.11
CA GLN A 96 2.77 11.09 0.30
C GLN A 96 3.69 10.93 1.53
N ILE A 97 4.64 11.85 1.71
CA ILE A 97 5.51 11.90 2.90
C ILE A 97 4.69 12.15 4.16
N VAL A 98 3.73 13.08 4.14
CA VAL A 98 2.83 13.34 5.28
C VAL A 98 2.05 12.07 5.66
N ALA A 99 1.49 11.36 4.68
CA ALA A 99 0.75 10.13 4.92
C ALA A 99 1.62 9.01 5.48
N LEU A 100 2.83 8.82 4.94
CA LEU A 100 3.79 7.85 5.47
C LEU A 100 4.20 8.18 6.90
N ALA A 101 4.59 9.42 7.19
CA ALA A 101 4.95 9.86 8.53
C ALA A 101 3.80 9.66 9.52
N THR A 102 2.57 9.93 9.09
CA THR A 102 1.36 9.67 9.89
C THR A 102 1.21 8.19 10.20
N ALA A 103 1.23 7.31 9.19
CA ALA A 103 1.06 5.88 9.41
C ALA A 103 2.21 5.24 10.21
N ILE A 104 3.43 5.77 10.09
CA ILE A 104 4.55 5.36 10.94
C ILE A 104 4.28 5.77 12.39
N GLN A 105 3.85 6.99 12.64
CA GLN A 105 3.52 7.44 13.99
C GLN A 105 2.36 6.65 14.60
N GLU A 106 1.30 6.41 13.83
CA GLU A 106 0.06 5.81 14.33
C GLU A 106 0.18 4.31 14.56
N SER A 107 0.89 3.57 13.70
CA SER A 107 0.95 2.10 13.83
C SER A 107 2.29 1.49 13.45
N ARG A 108 3.31 2.31 13.21
CA ARG A 108 4.57 1.86 12.60
C ARG A 108 4.32 1.12 11.28
N LEU A 109 3.36 1.59 10.47
CA LEU A 109 2.91 0.96 9.23
C LEU A 109 2.30 -0.45 9.40
N ARG A 110 1.85 -0.84 10.59
CA ARG A 110 1.15 -2.11 10.82
C ARG A 110 -0.34 -1.93 10.67
N ASN A 111 -1.01 -2.87 10.01
CA ASN A 111 -2.45 -2.81 9.82
C ASN A 111 -3.19 -3.40 11.02
N LEU A 112 -3.22 -2.66 12.13
CA LEU A 112 -3.67 -3.16 13.43
C LEU A 112 -5.18 -3.43 13.48
N SER A 113 -5.57 -4.49 14.18
CA SER A 113 -6.98 -4.82 14.49
C SER A 113 -7.46 -4.25 15.82
N TYR A 114 -6.64 -3.42 16.48
CA TYR A 114 -6.89 -2.80 17.77
C TYR A 114 -6.18 -1.44 17.84
N GLY A 115 -6.51 -0.66 18.87
CA GLY A 115 -6.00 0.68 19.10
C GLY A 115 -6.69 1.32 20.31
N ASP A 116 -6.42 2.60 20.58
CA ASP A 116 -7.22 3.34 21.58
C ASP A 116 -8.69 3.41 21.14
N ARG A 117 -9.61 3.09 22.06
CA ARG A 117 -11.06 3.00 21.79
C ARG A 117 -11.38 2.05 20.63
N ASP A 118 -11.86 2.57 19.51
CA ASP A 118 -12.21 1.85 18.29
C ASP A 118 -11.28 2.18 17.11
N SER A 119 -10.08 2.69 17.40
CA SER A 119 -9.06 2.99 16.38
C SER A 119 -8.55 1.72 15.72
N LEU A 120 -8.43 1.73 14.39
CA LEU A 120 -8.05 0.56 13.60
C LEU A 120 -7.16 0.95 12.41
N GLY A 121 -6.40 -0.03 11.92
CA GLY A 121 -5.65 0.04 10.67
C GLY A 121 -4.39 0.90 10.72
N LEU A 122 -3.84 1.18 9.53
CA LEU A 122 -2.55 1.87 9.35
C LEU A 122 -2.50 3.28 9.96
N PHE A 123 -3.64 3.94 9.99
CA PHE A 123 -3.78 5.33 10.39
C PHE A 123 -4.50 5.50 11.73
N GLN A 124 -4.78 4.39 12.43
CA GLN A 124 -5.55 4.35 13.68
C GLN A 124 -6.85 5.17 13.59
N GLN A 125 -7.54 5.05 12.45
CA GLN A 125 -8.77 5.78 12.16
C GLN A 125 -9.95 5.17 12.91
N ARG A 126 -10.82 6.02 13.45
CA ARG A 126 -11.95 5.61 14.30
C ARG A 126 -13.27 5.54 13.51
N PRO A 127 -13.90 4.36 13.37
CA PRO A 127 -15.23 4.25 12.78
C PRO A 127 -16.28 5.17 13.43
N SER A 128 -16.27 5.28 14.76
CA SER A 128 -17.17 6.16 15.52
C SER A 128 -17.02 7.66 15.23
N GLN A 129 -15.90 8.08 14.64
CA GLN A 129 -15.67 9.46 14.20
C GLN A 129 -15.97 9.67 12.70
N GLY A 130 -16.57 8.70 12.03
CA GLY A 130 -17.01 8.82 10.64
C GLY A 130 -15.93 8.52 9.60
N TRP A 131 -14.79 7.93 10.00
CA TRP A 131 -13.73 7.55 9.07
C TRP A 131 -14.13 6.43 8.11
N GLY A 132 -15.09 5.58 8.48
CA GLY A 132 -15.58 4.45 7.70
C GLY A 132 -16.04 3.31 8.60
N THR A 133 -16.44 2.17 8.03
CA THR A 133 -16.74 0.96 8.83
C THR A 133 -15.44 0.29 9.33
N PRO A 134 -15.48 -0.59 10.35
CA PRO A 134 -14.31 -1.34 10.82
C PRO A 134 -13.59 -2.16 9.75
N ALA A 135 -14.31 -2.61 8.72
CA ALA A 135 -13.71 -3.31 7.57
C ALA A 135 -13.02 -2.32 6.62
N GLN A 136 -13.61 -1.15 6.40
CA GLN A 136 -13.06 -0.11 5.53
C GLN A 136 -11.80 0.53 6.11
N VAL A 137 -11.79 0.91 7.39
CA VAL A 137 -10.60 1.55 8.00
C VAL A 137 -9.41 0.60 8.16
N ARG A 138 -9.65 -0.71 8.15
CA ARG A 138 -8.61 -1.75 8.09
C ARG A 138 -8.21 -2.10 6.66
N ASP A 139 -8.84 -1.51 5.65
CA ASP A 139 -8.36 -1.61 4.29
C ASP A 139 -7.32 -0.51 4.02
N PRO A 140 -6.03 -0.86 3.79
CA PRO A 140 -4.95 0.09 3.59
C PRO A 140 -5.20 1.11 2.48
N VAL A 141 -5.87 0.71 1.38
CA VAL A 141 -6.19 1.61 0.28
C VAL A 141 -7.25 2.61 0.71
N TYR A 142 -8.37 2.13 1.25
CA TYR A 142 -9.47 2.98 1.72
C TYR A 142 -8.98 3.97 2.78
N ALA A 143 -8.25 3.49 3.80
CA ALA A 143 -7.74 4.32 4.88
C ALA A 143 -6.78 5.40 4.36
N SER A 144 -5.90 5.06 3.42
CA SER A 144 -5.02 6.01 2.72
C SER A 144 -5.82 7.02 1.91
N THR A 145 -6.80 6.56 1.13
CA THR A 145 -7.68 7.43 0.33
C THR A 145 -8.43 8.43 1.20
N LYS A 146 -9.00 7.97 2.32
CA LYS A 146 -9.66 8.84 3.30
C LYS A 146 -8.71 9.85 3.91
N PHE A 147 -7.50 9.44 4.27
CA PHE A 147 -6.47 10.34 4.77
C PHE A 147 -6.13 11.43 3.74
N TYR A 148 -5.85 11.07 2.50
CA TYR A 148 -5.55 12.04 1.44
C TYR A 148 -6.72 12.96 1.12
N GLN A 149 -7.95 12.45 1.10
CA GLN A 149 -9.15 13.28 0.94
C GLN A 149 -9.30 14.29 2.08
N GLY A 150 -8.91 13.92 3.31
CA GLY A 150 -8.81 14.84 4.44
C GLY A 150 -7.73 15.89 4.21
N LEU A 151 -6.51 15.46 3.87
CA LEU A 151 -5.35 16.33 3.64
C LEU A 151 -5.63 17.39 2.57
N LEU A 152 -6.19 16.99 1.43
CA LEU A 152 -6.49 17.90 0.32
C LEU A 152 -7.56 18.95 0.65
N LYS A 153 -8.36 18.74 1.71
CA LYS A 153 -9.34 19.73 2.20
C LYS A 153 -8.72 20.76 3.14
N VAL A 154 -7.51 20.53 3.66
CA VAL A 154 -6.83 21.45 4.59
C VAL A 154 -6.21 22.61 3.79
N PRO A 155 -6.67 23.86 3.95
CA PRO A 155 -6.11 24.98 3.20
C PRO A 155 -4.63 25.20 3.54
N GLY A 156 -3.78 25.32 2.51
CA GLY A 156 -2.36 25.62 2.69
C GLY A 156 -1.50 24.49 3.26
N TRP A 157 -2.01 23.25 3.31
CA TRP A 157 -1.27 22.08 3.82
C TRP A 157 0.10 21.89 3.17
N GLN A 158 0.27 22.31 1.92
CA GLN A 158 1.54 22.21 1.19
C GLN A 158 2.66 23.04 1.82
N GLN A 159 2.31 24.09 2.58
CA GLN A 159 3.26 24.96 3.26
C GLN A 159 3.41 24.62 4.76
N MET A 160 2.57 23.72 5.28
CA MET A 160 2.63 23.24 6.65
C MET A 160 3.79 22.28 6.86
N THR A 161 4.34 22.24 8.07
CA THR A 161 5.24 21.14 8.47
C THR A 161 4.52 19.79 8.39
N VAL A 162 5.26 18.68 8.32
CA VAL A 162 4.64 17.34 8.29
C VAL A 162 3.71 17.13 9.48
N THR A 163 4.16 17.54 10.67
CA THR A 163 3.36 17.57 11.90
C THR A 163 2.05 18.36 11.74
N GLN A 164 2.14 19.61 11.28
CA GLN A 164 0.95 20.47 11.14
C GLN A 164 -0.06 19.87 10.15
N ALA A 165 0.42 19.36 9.02
CA ALA A 165 -0.44 18.73 8.01
C ALA A 165 -1.08 17.42 8.51
N ALA A 166 -0.30 16.54 9.15
CA ALA A 166 -0.80 15.29 9.71
C ALA A 166 -1.83 15.54 10.82
N GLN A 167 -1.52 16.47 11.74
CA GLN A 167 -2.42 16.84 12.82
C GLN A 167 -3.71 17.49 12.33
N ALA A 168 -3.66 18.33 11.29
CA ALA A 168 -4.86 18.93 10.70
C ALA A 168 -5.83 17.89 10.12
N VAL A 169 -5.34 16.70 9.76
CA VAL A 169 -6.15 15.59 9.23
C VAL A 169 -6.63 14.66 10.34
N GLN A 170 -5.73 14.22 11.23
CA GLN A 170 -6.03 13.18 12.22
C GLN A 170 -6.60 13.71 13.53
N LEU A 171 -6.30 14.97 13.89
CA LEU A 171 -6.64 15.54 15.19
C LEU A 171 -6.17 14.65 16.36
N SER A 172 -4.95 14.12 16.27
CA SER A 172 -4.37 13.21 17.27
C SER A 172 -4.07 13.92 18.59
N GLY A 173 -3.96 13.17 19.68
CA GLY A 173 -3.60 13.69 21.01
C GLY A 173 -2.14 14.13 21.13
N PHE A 174 -1.29 13.82 20.14
CA PHE A 174 0.15 14.07 20.15
C PHE A 174 0.62 14.82 18.89
N PRO A 175 0.32 16.13 18.78
CA PRO A 175 0.55 16.88 17.55
C PRO A 175 2.01 16.88 17.09
N ASP A 176 2.97 16.95 18.01
CA ASP A 176 4.39 17.12 17.64
C ASP A 176 5.13 15.81 17.26
N ALA A 177 4.48 14.65 17.39
CA ALA A 177 5.16 13.36 17.27
C ALA A 177 5.47 12.92 15.83
N TYR A 178 4.89 13.56 14.81
CA TYR A 178 5.09 13.14 13.40
C TYR A 178 6.43 13.56 12.82
N ALA A 179 6.98 14.70 13.26
CA ALA A 179 8.19 15.29 12.67
C ALA A 179 9.40 14.35 12.71
N GLN A 180 9.51 13.52 13.76
CA GLN A 180 10.61 12.55 13.89
C GLN A 180 10.62 11.49 12.78
N TRP A 181 9.46 11.22 12.15
CA TRP A 181 9.32 10.23 11.08
C TRP A 181 9.54 10.80 9.68
N GLU A 182 9.66 12.11 9.54
CA GLU A 182 9.80 12.76 8.24
C GLU A 182 11.03 12.25 7.44
N PRO A 183 12.23 12.09 8.03
CA PRO A 183 13.38 11.54 7.29
C PRO A 183 13.13 10.12 6.75
N LEU A 184 12.57 9.22 7.58
CA LEU A 184 12.26 7.86 7.17
C LEU A 184 11.14 7.83 6.12
N ALA A 185 10.10 8.64 6.29
CA ALA A 185 9.00 8.77 5.33
C ALA A 185 9.51 9.25 3.95
N ARG A 186 10.43 10.21 3.92
CA ARG A 186 11.11 10.66 2.68
C ARG A 186 11.91 9.53 2.04
N ALA A 187 12.73 8.83 2.82
CA ALA A 187 13.55 7.73 2.31
C ALA A 187 12.69 6.59 1.74
N LEU A 188 11.61 6.20 2.44
CA LEU A 188 10.67 5.20 1.95
C LEU A 188 9.98 5.64 0.67
N GLN A 189 9.48 6.89 0.59
CA GLN A 189 8.83 7.41 -0.61
C GLN A 189 9.76 7.34 -1.82
N GLN A 190 11.00 7.83 -1.67
CA GLN A 190 11.99 7.84 -2.74
C GLN A 190 12.41 6.43 -3.18
N ALA A 191 12.45 5.48 -2.24
CA ALA A 191 12.74 4.09 -2.54
C ALA A 191 11.58 3.37 -3.26
N ILE A 192 10.33 3.74 -2.97
CA ILE A 192 9.14 3.06 -3.47
C ILE A 192 8.72 3.55 -4.86
N VAL A 193 8.79 4.86 -5.16
CA VAL A 193 8.30 5.40 -6.43
C VAL A 193 8.87 4.70 -7.67
N PRO A 194 10.18 4.36 -7.75
CA PRO A 194 10.73 3.64 -8.89
C PRO A 194 10.13 2.24 -9.07
N THR A 195 9.82 1.53 -7.98
CA THR A 195 9.28 0.16 -8.04
C THR A 195 7.84 0.11 -8.56
N LEU A 196 7.12 1.22 -8.45
CA LEU A 196 5.78 1.39 -9.00
C LEU A 196 5.77 1.70 -10.51
N LYS A 197 6.89 2.24 -11.04
CA LYS A 197 7.04 2.60 -12.46
C LYS A 197 7.52 1.43 -13.33
N GLY A 198 8.15 0.42 -12.74
CA GLY A 198 8.39 -0.90 -13.34
C GLY A 198 9.81 -1.43 -13.17
N SER A 199 9.92 -2.66 -12.69
CA SER A 199 11.08 -3.54 -12.89
C SER A 199 10.56 -4.85 -13.48
N GLY A 200 10.67 -5.02 -14.80
CA GLY A 200 10.58 -6.35 -15.42
C GLY A 200 11.98 -6.99 -15.44
N PRO A 201 12.13 -8.31 -15.26
CA PRO A 201 13.40 -8.98 -15.53
C PRO A 201 13.71 -8.96 -17.04
N PRO A 202 14.99 -9.10 -17.45
CA PRO A 202 15.36 -9.25 -18.85
C PRO A 202 14.91 -10.62 -19.37
N THR A 203 14.26 -10.61 -20.52
CA THR A 203 13.91 -11.80 -21.30
C THR A 203 15.15 -12.43 -21.92
N GLU A 204 15.57 -13.59 -21.43
CA GLU A 204 16.44 -14.50 -22.19
C GLU A 204 15.56 -15.51 -22.95
N GLY A 205 15.77 -15.57 -24.26
CA GLY A 205 14.93 -16.29 -25.20
C GLY A 205 14.95 -17.80 -25.03
N HIS A 206 13.80 -18.44 -25.23
CA HIS A 206 13.68 -19.86 -25.50
C HIS A 206 12.83 -20.06 -26.77
N THR A 207 13.38 -20.85 -27.69
CA THR A 207 12.84 -21.23 -29.00
C THR A 207 11.58 -22.11 -28.90
N PRO A 208 10.63 -22.05 -29.85
CA PRO A 208 9.38 -22.80 -29.78
C PRO A 208 9.54 -24.27 -30.17
N GLY A 209 9.11 -25.17 -29.28
CA GLY A 209 8.91 -26.60 -29.56
C GLY A 209 7.44 -26.91 -29.91
N ILE A 210 7.25 -27.85 -30.84
CA ILE A 210 5.98 -28.29 -31.47
C ILE A 210 5.07 -29.03 -30.46
N PRO A 211 3.73 -28.92 -30.54
CA PRO A 211 2.82 -29.57 -29.60
C PRO A 211 2.55 -31.05 -29.95
N THR A 212 2.57 -31.91 -28.94
CA THR A 212 2.02 -33.28 -28.99
C THR A 212 1.01 -33.46 -27.86
N THR A 213 -0.20 -33.92 -28.20
CA THR A 213 -1.30 -34.17 -27.28
C THR A 213 -1.13 -35.51 -26.56
N ASP A 214 -0.83 -35.49 -25.27
CA ASP A 214 -0.80 -36.68 -24.39
C ASP A 214 -1.50 -36.34 -23.05
N PRO A 215 -2.46 -37.15 -22.56
CA PRO A 215 -3.31 -36.81 -21.41
C PRO A 215 -2.63 -36.96 -20.03
N CYS A 216 -1.30 -37.13 -20.00
CA CYS A 216 -0.48 -37.13 -18.78
C CYS A 216 0.65 -36.08 -18.81
N ALA A 217 0.49 -35.02 -19.60
CA ALA A 217 1.46 -33.93 -19.66
C ALA A 217 1.41 -33.02 -18.42
N PRO A 218 2.54 -32.42 -17.99
CA PRO A 218 2.54 -31.34 -17.01
C PRO A 218 1.60 -30.21 -17.47
N GLY A 219 0.87 -29.60 -16.54
CA GLY A 219 -0.20 -28.64 -16.83
C GLY A 219 0.23 -27.59 -17.85
N GLU A 220 -0.62 -27.36 -18.85
CA GLU A 220 -0.40 -26.37 -19.91
C GLU A 220 -0.09 -25.00 -19.29
N ASP A 221 0.97 -24.34 -19.74
CA ASP A 221 1.40 -23.02 -19.25
C ASP A 221 0.86 -21.85 -20.10
N GLY A 222 0.09 -22.19 -21.16
CA GLY A 222 -0.56 -21.26 -22.08
C GLY A 222 0.35 -20.71 -23.18
N SER A 223 1.65 -21.05 -23.19
CA SER A 223 2.68 -20.48 -24.08
C SER A 223 2.46 -20.76 -25.58
N GLY A 224 1.70 -21.80 -25.93
CA GLY A 224 1.40 -22.18 -27.32
C GLY A 224 0.34 -21.33 -28.03
N SER A 225 -0.30 -20.38 -27.35
CA SER A 225 -1.55 -19.77 -27.80
C SER A 225 -1.40 -18.51 -28.67
N GLY A 226 -0.16 -18.06 -28.90
CA GLY A 226 0.13 -16.80 -29.59
C GLY A 226 -0.24 -15.56 -28.75
N PRO A 227 -0.02 -14.35 -29.29
CA PRO A 227 -0.29 -13.12 -28.55
C PRO A 227 -1.79 -12.94 -28.26
N ILE A 228 -2.13 -12.78 -26.98
CA ILE A 228 -3.50 -12.54 -26.51
C ILE A 228 -3.81 -11.04 -26.63
N PRO A 229 -4.83 -10.62 -27.39
CA PRO A 229 -5.21 -9.21 -27.44
C PRO A 229 -5.65 -8.71 -26.05
N GLU A 230 -5.21 -7.51 -25.67
CA GLU A 230 -5.58 -6.93 -24.38
C GLU A 230 -7.10 -6.74 -24.28
N GLY A 231 -7.67 -7.14 -23.15
CA GLY A 231 -9.12 -7.05 -22.94
C GLY A 231 -9.97 -8.00 -23.79
N ALA A 232 -9.38 -9.02 -24.41
CA ALA A 232 -10.10 -10.04 -25.14
C ALA A 232 -9.94 -11.43 -24.52
N VAL A 233 -10.89 -12.31 -24.85
CA VAL A 233 -10.79 -13.75 -24.56
C VAL A 233 -9.85 -14.41 -25.57
N PRO A 234 -8.90 -15.26 -25.14
CA PRO A 234 -8.04 -16.00 -26.05
C PRO A 234 -8.85 -16.83 -27.06
N LYS A 235 -8.36 -16.94 -28.29
CA LYS A 235 -9.06 -17.68 -29.34
C LYS A 235 -9.19 -19.16 -28.96
N GLY A 236 -10.42 -19.67 -28.97
CA GLY A 236 -10.70 -21.08 -28.63
C GLY A 236 -10.73 -21.37 -27.14
N TYR A 237 -10.53 -20.38 -26.27
CA TYR A 237 -10.68 -20.57 -24.83
C TYR A 237 -12.14 -20.77 -24.45
N SER A 238 -12.38 -21.80 -23.63
CA SER A 238 -13.63 -22.04 -22.92
C SER A 238 -13.32 -22.42 -21.47
N ILE A 239 -14.19 -22.04 -20.54
CA ILE A 239 -14.03 -22.44 -19.14
C ILE A 239 -14.14 -23.98 -19.07
N PRO A 240 -13.21 -24.68 -18.38
CA PRO A 240 -13.27 -26.14 -18.29
C PRO A 240 -14.60 -26.66 -17.77
N VAL A 241 -15.14 -27.69 -18.43
CA VAL A 241 -16.48 -28.23 -18.17
C VAL A 241 -16.61 -28.88 -16.80
N ASP A 242 -15.51 -29.36 -16.24
CA ASP A 242 -15.37 -29.98 -14.93
C ASP A 242 -15.03 -28.98 -13.82
N ALA A 243 -14.83 -27.69 -14.15
CA ALA A 243 -14.58 -26.66 -13.16
C ALA A 243 -15.75 -26.52 -12.17
N ASP A 244 -15.39 -26.22 -10.92
CA ASP A 244 -16.33 -25.97 -9.84
C ASP A 244 -17.37 -24.88 -10.22
N PRO A 245 -18.66 -25.03 -9.89
CA PRO A 245 -19.69 -24.05 -10.25
C PRO A 245 -19.42 -22.62 -9.74
N ARG A 246 -18.81 -22.46 -8.56
CA ARG A 246 -18.39 -21.16 -8.02
C ARG A 246 -17.22 -20.60 -8.81
N ALA A 247 -16.24 -21.44 -9.15
CA ALA A 247 -15.12 -21.04 -10.02
C ALA A 247 -15.62 -20.58 -11.39
N LYS A 248 -16.54 -21.32 -12.02
CA LYS A 248 -17.19 -20.91 -13.29
C LYS A 248 -17.87 -19.54 -13.16
N THR A 249 -18.57 -19.30 -12.07
CA THR A 249 -19.24 -18.02 -11.80
C THR A 249 -18.23 -16.89 -11.66
N ALA A 250 -17.16 -17.09 -10.89
CA ALA A 250 -16.11 -16.09 -10.69
C ALA A 250 -15.36 -15.78 -12.00
N ILE A 251 -14.95 -16.81 -12.75
CA ILE A 251 -14.26 -16.66 -14.04
C ILE A 251 -15.16 -15.93 -15.04
N THR A 252 -16.43 -16.34 -15.18
CA THR A 252 -17.39 -15.67 -16.07
C THR A 252 -17.57 -14.20 -15.69
N TRP A 253 -17.68 -13.91 -14.40
CA TRP A 253 -17.81 -12.53 -13.95
C TRP A 253 -16.55 -11.71 -14.25
N ALA A 254 -15.35 -12.26 -14.04
CA ALA A 254 -14.09 -11.58 -14.34
C ALA A 254 -13.90 -11.36 -15.85
N MET A 255 -14.30 -12.32 -16.70
CA MET A 255 -14.32 -12.16 -18.17
C MET A 255 -15.21 -11.00 -18.60
N ASN A 256 -16.33 -10.75 -17.92
CA ASN A 256 -17.19 -9.60 -18.21
C ASN A 256 -16.55 -8.24 -17.86
N GLN A 257 -15.40 -8.21 -17.18
CA GLN A 257 -14.67 -6.99 -16.86
C GLN A 257 -13.51 -6.72 -17.81
N LEU A 258 -13.23 -7.63 -18.75
CA LEU A 258 -12.17 -7.46 -19.75
C LEU A 258 -12.29 -6.11 -20.47
N GLY A 259 -11.15 -5.48 -20.74
CA GLY A 259 -11.09 -4.15 -21.36
C GLY A 259 -11.21 -2.98 -20.38
N THR A 260 -11.70 -3.21 -19.16
CA THR A 260 -11.74 -2.19 -18.11
C THR A 260 -10.33 -1.76 -17.73
N LEU A 261 -10.01 -0.46 -17.80
CA LEU A 261 -8.72 0.04 -17.35
C LEU A 261 -8.51 -0.22 -15.85
N TYR A 262 -7.32 -0.71 -15.51
CA TYR A 262 -6.88 -0.86 -14.14
C TYR A 262 -6.96 0.46 -13.38
N GLN A 263 -7.42 0.38 -12.15
CA GLN A 263 -7.39 1.47 -11.19
C GLN A 263 -6.82 0.96 -9.88
N TRP A 264 -5.66 1.48 -9.46
CA TRP A 264 -5.11 1.18 -8.14
C TRP A 264 -6.11 1.55 -7.05
N GLY A 265 -6.42 0.60 -6.17
CA GLY A 265 -7.38 0.83 -5.10
C GLY A 265 -8.84 0.84 -5.53
N GLY A 266 -9.12 0.57 -6.81
CA GLY A 266 -10.45 0.47 -7.37
C GLY A 266 -11.35 -0.47 -6.56
N SER A 267 -12.63 -0.13 -6.40
CA SER A 267 -13.59 -0.99 -5.69
C SER A 267 -14.10 -2.15 -6.53
N CYS A 268 -13.96 -2.06 -7.86
CA CYS A 268 -14.51 -2.98 -8.84
C CYS A 268 -16.05 -3.16 -8.69
N LEU A 269 -16.73 -2.13 -8.18
CA LEU A 269 -18.20 -2.07 -8.03
C LEU A 269 -18.88 -1.53 -9.29
N ALA A 270 -18.18 -0.71 -10.08
CA ALA A 270 -18.64 -0.20 -11.37
C ALA A 270 -17.47 -0.26 -12.38
N PRO A 271 -17.04 -1.46 -12.80
CA PRO A 271 -15.85 -1.63 -13.63
C PRO A 271 -15.86 -0.81 -14.92
N HIS A 272 -17.01 -0.73 -15.58
CA HIS A 272 -17.19 0.04 -16.81
C HIS A 272 -17.72 1.46 -16.57
N GLY A 273 -17.71 1.91 -15.31
CA GLY A 273 -18.24 3.19 -14.91
C GLY A 273 -17.36 4.39 -15.28
N PRO A 274 -17.94 5.60 -15.27
CA PRO A 274 -17.19 6.83 -15.54
C PRO A 274 -16.22 7.18 -14.41
N ASP A 275 -16.55 6.82 -13.15
CA ASP A 275 -15.68 7.00 -11.99
C ASP A 275 -14.54 5.97 -12.01
N PRO A 276 -13.27 6.41 -12.11
CA PRO A 276 -12.12 5.50 -12.04
C PRO A 276 -12.13 4.64 -10.77
N MET A 277 -12.57 5.14 -9.62
CA MET A 277 -12.59 4.37 -8.36
C MET A 277 -13.67 3.28 -8.31
N GLY A 278 -14.61 3.29 -9.25
CA GLY A 278 -15.51 2.18 -9.53
C GLY A 278 -14.83 1.00 -10.24
N ARG A 279 -13.68 1.24 -10.89
CA ARG A 279 -12.91 0.26 -11.67
C ARG A 279 -12.12 -0.70 -10.77
N CYS A 280 -11.39 -1.62 -11.38
CA CYS A 280 -10.74 -2.73 -10.67
C CYS A 280 -9.24 -2.53 -10.53
N ASP A 281 -8.70 -2.85 -9.35
CA ASP A 281 -7.33 -3.36 -9.19
C ASP A 281 -7.31 -4.89 -9.14
N CYS A 282 -6.13 -5.48 -8.94
CA CYS A 282 -5.92 -6.92 -8.92
C CYS A 282 -6.78 -7.63 -7.86
N SER A 283 -6.77 -7.13 -6.62
CA SER A 283 -7.45 -7.77 -5.49
C SER A 283 -8.95 -7.44 -5.40
N SER A 284 -9.40 -6.29 -5.91
CA SER A 284 -10.83 -6.00 -6.04
C SER A 284 -11.48 -6.79 -7.18
N LEU A 285 -10.75 -7.08 -8.28
CA LEU A 285 -11.23 -7.97 -9.34
C LEU A 285 -11.56 -9.37 -8.77
N THR A 286 -10.61 -9.97 -8.05
CA THR A 286 -10.81 -11.28 -7.41
C THR A 286 -11.90 -11.23 -6.33
N GLN A 287 -11.90 -10.19 -5.49
CA GLN A 287 -12.89 -10.00 -4.44
C GLN A 287 -14.31 -9.98 -5.01
N GLN A 288 -14.54 -9.21 -6.07
CA GLN A 288 -15.87 -9.02 -6.64
C GLN A 288 -16.31 -10.22 -7.49
N ALA A 289 -15.37 -10.86 -8.20
CA ALA A 289 -15.63 -12.13 -8.89
C ALA A 289 -16.12 -13.20 -7.92
N TYR A 290 -15.41 -13.38 -6.81
CA TYR A 290 -15.77 -14.39 -5.81
C TYR A 290 -17.00 -14.01 -4.98
N LYS A 291 -17.21 -12.71 -4.72
CA LYS A 291 -18.46 -12.23 -4.12
C LYS A 291 -19.66 -12.63 -4.97
N LYS A 292 -19.56 -12.57 -6.30
CA LYS A 292 -20.61 -13.03 -7.21
C LYS A 292 -20.82 -14.55 -7.15
N ALA A 293 -19.78 -15.30 -6.84
CA ALA A 293 -19.82 -16.74 -6.59
C ALA A 293 -20.20 -17.13 -5.15
N GLY A 294 -20.57 -16.16 -4.30
CA GLY A 294 -20.98 -16.40 -2.91
C GLY A 294 -19.83 -16.57 -1.90
N ILE A 295 -18.58 -16.29 -2.30
CA ILE A 295 -17.40 -16.33 -1.42
C ILE A 295 -16.95 -14.91 -1.11
N THR A 296 -16.88 -14.55 0.16
CA THR A 296 -16.40 -13.23 0.58
C THR A 296 -14.89 -13.27 0.78
N LEU A 297 -14.15 -12.54 -0.03
CA LEU A 297 -12.70 -12.36 0.14
C LEU A 297 -12.38 -11.05 0.84
N THR A 298 -11.29 -11.03 1.60
CA THR A 298 -10.65 -9.79 2.05
C THR A 298 -10.19 -8.92 0.89
N ARG A 299 -10.02 -7.62 1.13
CA ARG A 299 -9.86 -6.61 0.06
C ARG A 299 -8.47 -6.57 -0.57
N THR A 300 -7.41 -6.92 0.15
CA THR A 300 -6.04 -6.75 -0.33
C THR A 300 -5.40 -8.08 -0.74
N THR A 301 -4.43 -8.03 -1.66
CA THR A 301 -3.60 -9.18 -2.02
C THR A 301 -2.92 -9.81 -0.80
N TYR A 302 -2.44 -8.98 0.13
CA TYR A 302 -1.73 -9.39 1.35
C TYR A 302 -2.60 -10.17 2.34
N THR A 303 -3.91 -9.99 2.27
CA THR A 303 -4.89 -10.75 3.06
C THR A 303 -5.46 -11.91 2.25
N GLN A 304 -5.66 -11.74 0.95
CA GLN A 304 -6.15 -12.79 0.05
C GLN A 304 -5.20 -13.98 -0.06
N VAL A 305 -3.89 -13.77 0.06
CA VAL A 305 -2.90 -14.87 0.12
C VAL A 305 -3.08 -15.77 1.34
N LYS A 306 -3.92 -15.40 2.32
CA LYS A 306 -4.22 -16.20 3.52
C LYS A 306 -5.61 -16.86 3.44
N GLU A 307 -6.36 -16.63 2.36
CA GLU A 307 -7.69 -17.19 2.16
C GLU A 307 -7.58 -18.61 1.58
N GLY A 308 -8.44 -19.53 2.03
CA GLY A 308 -8.48 -20.90 1.53
C GLY A 308 -7.23 -21.73 1.80
N ASN A 309 -7.01 -22.77 0.99
CA ASN A 309 -5.92 -23.73 1.17
C ASN A 309 -4.76 -23.47 0.20
N ALA A 310 -3.51 -23.64 0.63
CA ALA A 310 -2.35 -23.59 -0.26
C ALA A 310 -2.41 -24.69 -1.32
N VAL A 311 -2.12 -24.35 -2.57
CA VAL A 311 -2.07 -25.31 -3.69
C VAL A 311 -0.73 -25.20 -4.43
N PRO A 312 -0.04 -26.33 -4.67
CA PRO A 312 1.12 -26.36 -5.56
C PRO A 312 0.76 -25.91 -6.99
N LEU A 313 1.64 -25.15 -7.66
CA LEU A 313 1.35 -24.62 -9.00
C LEU A 313 1.11 -25.70 -10.07
N ASN A 314 1.64 -26.91 -9.87
CA ASN A 314 1.39 -28.06 -10.74
C ASN A 314 0.05 -28.78 -10.46
N GLN A 315 -0.75 -28.29 -9.49
CA GLN A 315 -2.06 -28.83 -9.12
C GLN A 315 -3.16 -27.78 -9.25
N LEU A 316 -2.91 -26.70 -10.00
CA LEU A 316 -3.88 -25.63 -10.21
C LEU A 316 -5.16 -26.16 -10.85
N ARG A 317 -6.30 -25.66 -10.36
CA ARG A 317 -7.63 -25.89 -10.91
C ARG A 317 -8.28 -24.56 -11.23
N PRO A 318 -9.14 -24.49 -12.26
CA PRO A 318 -9.89 -23.27 -12.56
C PRO A 318 -10.56 -22.72 -11.31
N GLY A 319 -10.33 -21.44 -11.05
CA GLY A 319 -10.76 -20.73 -9.86
C GLY A 319 -9.64 -20.46 -8.84
N ASP A 320 -8.55 -21.23 -8.82
CA ASP A 320 -7.48 -20.96 -7.86
C ASP A 320 -6.97 -19.52 -8.00
N LEU A 321 -6.82 -18.82 -6.86
CA LEU A 321 -6.15 -17.53 -6.83
C LEU A 321 -4.66 -17.76 -7.04
N VAL A 322 -4.07 -17.11 -8.03
CA VAL A 322 -2.64 -17.20 -8.33
C VAL A 322 -1.96 -15.87 -8.02
N PHE A 323 -0.83 -15.95 -7.32
CA PHE A 323 -0.12 -14.80 -6.80
C PHE A 323 1.25 -14.66 -7.48
N SER A 324 1.58 -13.44 -7.85
CA SER A 324 2.87 -13.08 -8.47
C SER A 324 3.37 -11.74 -7.93
N ARG A 325 4.61 -11.38 -8.29
CA ARG A 325 5.35 -10.22 -7.76
C ARG A 325 5.53 -10.31 -6.23
N GLY A 326 6.55 -9.65 -5.69
CA GLY A 326 6.90 -9.83 -4.26
C GLY A 326 7.25 -11.28 -3.91
N THR A 327 6.90 -11.70 -2.70
CA THR A 327 7.19 -13.07 -2.19
C THR A 327 5.94 -13.92 -2.08
N PRO A 328 6.06 -15.25 -1.97
CA PRO A 328 4.95 -16.13 -1.62
C PRO A 328 4.23 -15.75 -0.30
N ALA A 329 4.96 -15.19 0.67
CA ALA A 329 4.39 -14.75 1.94
C ALA A 329 3.68 -13.39 1.84
N VAL A 330 4.18 -12.53 0.96
CA VAL A 330 3.72 -11.15 0.77
C VAL A 330 3.65 -10.83 -0.73
N PRO A 331 2.68 -11.42 -1.45
CA PRO A 331 2.53 -11.15 -2.88
C PRO A 331 1.96 -9.76 -3.11
N GLU A 332 2.34 -9.16 -4.23
CA GLU A 332 1.87 -7.83 -4.61
C GLU A 332 0.79 -7.87 -5.69
N HIS A 333 0.62 -9.02 -6.33
CA HIS A 333 -0.32 -9.20 -7.41
C HIS A 333 -1.10 -10.50 -7.28
N VAL A 334 -2.36 -10.47 -7.69
CA VAL A 334 -3.29 -11.61 -7.65
C VAL A 334 -4.16 -11.63 -8.90
N GLY A 335 -4.46 -12.84 -9.36
CA GLY A 335 -5.31 -13.12 -10.51
C GLY A 335 -6.07 -14.43 -10.28
N ILE A 336 -6.99 -14.74 -11.20
CA ILE A 336 -7.81 -15.94 -11.15
C ILE A 336 -7.28 -16.91 -12.22
N TYR A 337 -6.82 -18.09 -11.81
CA TYR A 337 -6.47 -19.13 -12.77
C TYR A 337 -7.73 -19.63 -13.47
N ALA A 338 -7.74 -19.56 -14.79
CA ALA A 338 -8.92 -19.80 -15.62
C ALA A 338 -8.92 -21.21 -16.24
N GLY A 339 -7.85 -21.99 -16.02
CA GLY A 339 -7.60 -23.26 -16.69
C GLY A 339 -6.77 -23.10 -17.97
N HIS A 340 -6.30 -24.21 -18.53
CA HIS A 340 -5.51 -24.24 -19.79
C HIS A 340 -4.30 -23.29 -19.80
N GLY A 341 -3.65 -23.07 -18.66
CA GLY A 341 -2.52 -22.16 -18.56
C GLY A 341 -2.89 -20.67 -18.65
N TYR A 342 -4.15 -20.31 -18.45
CA TYR A 342 -4.59 -18.91 -18.50
C TYR A 342 -4.89 -18.33 -17.13
N VAL A 343 -4.64 -17.02 -16.99
CA VAL A 343 -4.94 -16.23 -15.80
C VAL A 343 -5.71 -14.98 -16.22
N ILE A 344 -6.81 -14.66 -15.53
CA ILE A 344 -7.50 -13.37 -15.66
C ILE A 344 -6.97 -12.44 -14.58
N GLU A 345 -6.51 -11.25 -14.98
CA GLU A 345 -5.90 -10.27 -14.08
C GLU A 345 -6.31 -8.83 -14.41
N ALA A 346 -6.28 -7.96 -13.38
CA ALA A 346 -6.20 -6.51 -13.54
C ALA A 346 -4.75 -6.08 -13.28
N PRO A 347 -3.90 -5.92 -14.32
CA PRO A 347 -2.45 -6.06 -14.21
C PRO A 347 -1.70 -4.91 -13.54
N ARG A 348 -1.98 -3.66 -13.93
CA ARG A 348 -1.35 -2.41 -13.48
C ARG A 348 -1.95 -1.21 -14.21
N THR A 349 -1.64 -0.01 -13.74
CA THR A 349 -2.02 1.26 -14.37
C THR A 349 -1.73 1.28 -15.87
N THR A 350 -2.60 1.94 -16.64
CA THR A 350 -2.60 2.03 -18.10
C THR A 350 -2.88 0.73 -18.85
N LYS A 351 -3.18 -0.37 -18.16
CA LYS A 351 -3.49 -1.65 -18.78
C LYS A 351 -4.89 -2.12 -18.39
N PRO A 352 -5.65 -2.72 -19.32
CA PRO A 352 -6.98 -3.21 -19.01
C PRO A 352 -6.94 -4.56 -18.29
N VAL A 353 -8.07 -4.92 -17.66
CA VAL A 353 -8.36 -6.30 -17.27
C VAL A 353 -8.22 -7.18 -18.50
N ARG A 354 -7.46 -8.27 -18.39
CA ARG A 354 -7.06 -9.09 -19.52
C ARG A 354 -6.82 -10.53 -19.11
N PHE A 355 -6.72 -11.40 -20.12
CA PHE A 355 -6.07 -12.69 -20.00
C PHE A 355 -4.55 -12.55 -20.14
N SER A 356 -3.82 -13.34 -19.38
CA SER A 356 -2.38 -13.58 -19.47
C SER A 356 -2.12 -15.09 -19.46
N THR A 357 -0.97 -15.52 -19.97
CA THR A 357 -0.52 -16.91 -19.80
C THR A 357 0.04 -17.10 -18.39
N LEU A 358 0.00 -18.33 -17.87
CA LEU A 358 0.56 -18.65 -16.56
C LEU A 358 2.09 -18.45 -16.58
N ALA A 359 2.73 -18.71 -17.72
CA ALA A 359 4.14 -18.43 -17.97
C ALA A 359 4.46 -16.93 -17.81
N ASP A 360 3.77 -16.05 -18.53
CA ASP A 360 3.99 -14.59 -18.46
C ASP A 360 3.58 -14.00 -17.10
N TYR A 361 2.58 -14.61 -16.46
CA TYR A 361 2.10 -14.19 -15.16
C TYR A 361 3.12 -14.47 -14.04
N ALA A 362 4.01 -15.44 -14.24
CA ALA A 362 5.06 -15.84 -13.30
C ALA A 362 4.52 -16.07 -11.88
N ALA A 363 3.49 -16.91 -11.76
CA ALA A 363 2.92 -17.28 -10.46
C ALA A 363 3.98 -17.96 -9.59
N HIS A 364 4.06 -17.59 -8.32
CA HIS A 364 4.96 -18.22 -7.33
C HIS A 364 4.20 -18.90 -6.18
N SER A 365 2.91 -18.60 -6.00
CA SER A 365 2.05 -19.28 -5.03
C SER A 365 0.59 -19.24 -5.46
N ALA A 366 -0.23 -20.15 -4.90
CA ALA A 366 -1.65 -20.23 -5.20
C ALA A 366 -2.50 -20.65 -4.00
N ARG A 367 -3.77 -20.23 -4.02
CA ARG A 367 -4.79 -20.56 -3.01
C ARG A 367 -6.07 -21.08 -3.65
N ARG A 368 -6.59 -22.18 -3.11
CA ARG A 368 -7.90 -22.74 -3.47
C ARG A 368 -8.94 -22.37 -2.44
N LEU A 369 -9.99 -21.71 -2.92
CA LEU A 369 -11.12 -21.26 -2.13
C LEU A 369 -12.12 -22.41 -1.87
N PRO A 370 -12.93 -22.33 -0.81
CA PRO A 370 -13.81 -23.42 -0.35
C PRO A 370 -15.09 -23.63 -1.15
#